data_AF-A0AAV0AUJ4-F1
#
_entry.id   AF-A0AAV0AUJ4-F1
#
_cell.length_a   1.000
_cell.length_b   1.000
_cell.length_c   1.000
_cell.angle_alpha   90.00
_cell.angle_beta   90.00
_cell.angle_gamma   90.00
#
_symmetry.space_group_name_H-M   'P 1'
#
loop_
_entity.id
_entity.type
_entity.pdbx_description
1 polymer ?
#
loop_
_entity_poly.entity_id
_entity_poly.type
_entity_poly.pdbx_seq_one_letter_code
_entity_poly.pdbx_strand_id
1 'polypeptide(L)'
;RLQNVYFFWVCRDFDSFEWFRSLLAAIKEQDLQGKVELHTYITQKLKDNVIKNIIVSDVRGDLDAITQLQSPTHYGRPNWDR
;
A
#
# COMPACT_ATOMS: atom_id res chain seq x y z
N ARG A 1 9.75 0.91 25.40
CA ARG A 1 10.41 0.20 24.27
C ARG A 1 9.38 0.15 23.14
N LEU A 2 9.72 0.57 21.92
CA LEU A 2 8.78 0.58 20.78
C LEU A 2 8.50 -0.86 20.33
N GLN A 3 7.23 -1.24 20.34
CA GLN A 3 6.77 -2.60 20.03
C GLN A 3 6.39 -2.69 18.56
N ASN A 4 5.44 -1.86 18.11
CA ASN A 4 4.93 -1.82 16.73
C ASN A 4 4.92 -0.39 16.20
N VAL A 5 5.06 -0.24 14.90
CA VAL A 5 4.95 1.01 14.15
C VAL A 5 3.92 0.80 13.04
N TYR A 6 2.87 1.61 13.06
CA TYR A 6 1.86 1.64 12.01
C TYR A 6 2.13 2.83 11.11
N PHE A 7 2.43 2.56 9.84
CA PHE A 7 2.69 3.59 8.85
C PHE A 7 1.50 3.68 7.89
N PHE A 8 0.84 4.84 7.90
CA PHE A 8 -0.30 5.11 7.04
C PHE A 8 0.08 6.08 5.93
N TRP A 9 -0.08 5.64 4.69
CA TRP A 9 0.08 6.47 3.52
C TRP A 9 -1.26 6.68 2.83
N VAL A 10 -1.75 7.91 2.82
CA VAL A 10 -3.07 8.25 2.27
C VAL A 10 -2.88 9.24 1.13
N CYS A 11 -3.11 8.77 -0.09
CA CYS A 11 -3.00 9.58 -1.29
C CYS A 11 -4.29 9.62 -2.10
N ARG A 12 -4.44 10.70 -2.87
CA ARG A 12 -5.56 10.83 -3.79
C ARG A 12 -5.43 9.84 -4.93
N ASP A 13 -4.31 9.84 -5.63
CA ASP A 13 -4.10 9.16 -6.91
C ASP A 13 -2.73 8.48 -6.98
N PHE A 14 -2.40 7.95 -8.16
CA PHE A 14 -1.21 7.13 -8.39
C PHE A 14 0.03 7.94 -8.79
N ASP A 15 -0.06 9.26 -8.90
CA ASP A 15 1.00 10.07 -9.54
C ASP A 15 2.28 10.12 -8.69
N SER A 16 2.19 9.78 -7.40
CA SER A 16 3.32 9.76 -6.47
C SER A 16 3.93 8.38 -6.22
N PHE A 17 3.56 7.34 -6.99
CA PHE A 17 3.93 5.97 -6.61
C PHE A 17 5.38 5.59 -6.84
N GLU A 18 6.06 6.12 -7.85
CA GLU A 18 7.38 5.60 -8.21
C GLU A 18 8.44 5.88 -7.13
N TRP A 19 8.55 7.13 -6.67
CA TRP A 19 9.49 7.49 -5.60
C TRP A 19 9.06 6.89 -4.26
N PHE A 20 7.75 6.82 -4.01
CA PHE A 20 7.21 6.36 -2.75
C PHE A 20 7.31 4.83 -2.59
N ARG A 21 7.17 4.07 -3.68
CA ARG A 21 7.42 2.62 -3.70
C ARG A 21 8.83 2.31 -3.21
N SER A 22 9.82 3.02 -3.73
CA SER A 22 11.22 2.83 -3.34
C SER A 22 11.43 3.11 -1.85
N LEU A 23 10.75 4.12 -1.29
CA LEU A 23 10.79 4.41 0.14
C LEU A 23 10.15 3.27 0.97
N LEU A 24 8.96 2.79 0.59
CA LEU A 24 8.31 1.70 1.31
C LEU A 24 9.10 0.39 1.27
N ALA A 25 9.71 0.08 0.12
CA ALA A 25 10.60 -1.06 -0.02
C ALA A 25 11.81 -0.93 0.93
N ALA A 26 12.46 0.23 0.96
CA ALA A 26 13.56 0.49 1.88
C ALA A 26 13.15 0.37 3.35
N ILE A 27 11.95 0.84 3.73
CA ILE A 27 11.41 0.67 5.08
C ILE A 27 11.25 -0.83 5.41
N LYS A 28 10.70 -1.63 4.49
CA LYS A 28 10.53 -3.08 4.69
C LYS A 28 11.87 -3.82 4.78
N GLU A 29 12.85 -3.47 3.96
CA GLU A 29 14.19 -4.06 4.03
C GLU A 29 14.89 -3.79 5.36
N GLN A 30 14.69 -2.59 5.93
CA GLN A 30 15.27 -2.21 7.22
C GLN A 30 14.47 -2.75 8.42
N ASP A 31 13.24 -3.23 8.22
CA ASP A 31 12.39 -3.80 9.27
C ASP A 31 12.76 -5.27 9.59
N LEU A 32 13.97 -5.45 10.10
CA LEU A 32 14.52 -6.77 10.44
C LEU A 32 13.73 -7.50 11.54
N GLN A 33 12.89 -6.79 12.29
CA GLN A 33 12.13 -7.32 13.42
C GLN A 33 10.63 -7.46 13.11
N GLY A 34 10.20 -7.13 11.88
CA GLY A 34 8.78 -7.21 11.48
C GLY A 34 7.86 -6.31 12.30
N LYS A 35 8.35 -5.15 12.74
CA LYS A 35 7.62 -4.22 13.62
C LYS A 35 6.84 -3.16 12.85
N VAL A 36 7.05 -3.03 11.55
CA VAL A 36 6.44 -2.00 10.72
C VAL A 36 5.30 -2.59 9.89
N GLU A 37 4.10 -2.15 10.21
CA GLU A 37 2.89 -2.43 9.43
C GLU A 37 2.64 -1.27 8.47
N LEU A 38 2.55 -1.58 7.17
CA LEU A 38 2.33 -0.60 6.12
C LEU A 38 0.86 -0.63 5.69
N HIS A 39 0.23 0.54 5.68
CA HIS A 39 -1.14 0.71 5.22
C HIS A 39 -1.20 1.80 4.15
N THR A 40 -1.31 1.40 2.89
CA THR A 40 -1.45 2.32 1.75
C THR A 40 -2.92 2.50 1.42
N TYR A 41 -3.34 3.73 1.15
CA TYR A 41 -4.71 4.09 0.78
C TYR A 41 -4.75 4.99 -0.46
N ILE A 42 -5.65 4.65 -1.38
CA ILE A 42 -5.98 5.46 -2.56
C ILE A 42 -7.42 5.92 -2.50
N THR A 43 -7.61 7.23 -2.35
CA THR A 43 -8.92 7.81 -2.04
C THR A 43 -9.68 8.29 -3.27
N GLN A 44 -9.05 8.39 -4.44
CA GLN A 44 -9.78 8.74 -5.66
C GLN A 44 -10.69 7.60 -6.10
N LYS A 45 -11.78 7.97 -6.77
CA LYS A 45 -12.61 6.99 -7.47
C LYS A 45 -11.82 6.39 -8.62
N LEU A 46 -11.62 5.08 -8.60
CA LEU A 46 -11.00 4.36 -9.68
C LEU A 46 -11.98 4.14 -10.83
N LYS A 47 -11.44 4.14 -12.06
CA LYS A 47 -12.18 3.74 -13.25
C LYS A 47 -12.27 2.21 -13.33
N ASP A 48 -13.34 1.69 -13.91
CA ASP A 48 -13.60 0.23 -13.98
C ASP A 48 -12.46 -0.56 -14.64
N ASN A 49 -11.76 0.04 -15.61
CA ASN A 49 -10.61 -0.59 -16.25
C ASN A 49 -9.42 -0.76 -15.29
N VAL A 50 -9.15 0.25 -14.44
CA VAL A 50 -8.10 0.20 -13.42
C VAL A 50 -8.43 -0.86 -12.38
N ILE A 51 -9.69 -0.90 -11.93
CA ILE A 51 -10.17 -1.90 -10.97
C ILE A 51 -9.98 -3.33 -11.52
N LYS A 52 -10.37 -3.57 -12.79
CA LYS A 52 -10.18 -4.88 -13.43
C LYS A 52 -8.71 -5.29 -13.49
N ASN A 53 -7.82 -4.36 -13.82
CA ASN A 53 -6.38 -4.64 -13.88
C ASN A 53 -5.80 -4.99 -12.51
N ILE A 54 -6.22 -4.29 -11.44
CA ILE A 54 -5.82 -4.58 -10.06
C ILE A 54 -6.25 -5.99 -9.68
N ILE A 55 -7.53 -6.34 -9.85
CA ILE A 55 -8.06 -7.66 -9.49
C ILE A 55 -7.32 -8.77 -10.24
N VAL A 56 -7.08 -8.59 -11.54
CA VAL A 56 -6.35 -9.58 -12.35
C VAL A 56 -4.90 -9.74 -11.87
N SER A 57 -4.26 -8.66 -11.43
CA SER A 57 -2.89 -8.69 -10.91
C SER A 57 -2.82 -9.37 -9.53
N ASP A 58 -3.71 -9.01 -8.61
CA ASP A 58 -3.73 -9.56 -7.25
C ASP A 58 -4.06 -11.07 -7.22
N VAL A 59 -4.90 -11.56 -8.13
CA VAL A 59 -5.20 -13.01 -8.25
C VAL A 59 -4.00 -13.79 -8.81
N ARG A 60 -3.10 -13.13 -9.52
CA ARG A 60 -1.96 -13.76 -10.22
C ARG A 60 -0.64 -13.67 -9.46
N GLY A 61 -0.55 -12.82 -8.44
CA GLY A 61 0.71 -12.51 -7.78
C GLY A 61 0.58 -12.38 -6.26
N ASP A 62 1.68 -12.70 -5.57
CA ASP A 62 1.80 -12.55 -4.10
C ASP A 62 2.08 -11.09 -3.66
N LEU A 63 2.12 -10.15 -4.61
CA LEU A 63 2.49 -8.75 -4.42
C LEU A 63 1.38 -7.83 -4.90
N ASP A 64 1.14 -6.76 -4.13
CA ASP A 64 0.16 -5.72 -4.42
C ASP A 64 0.38 -5.12 -5.82
N ALA A 65 -0.70 -5.05 -6.60
CA ALA A 65 -0.66 -4.60 -7.99
C ALA A 65 -0.04 -3.20 -8.19
N ILE A 66 -0.08 -2.35 -7.17
CA ILE A 66 0.32 -0.94 -7.27
C ILE A 66 1.72 -0.72 -6.67
N THR A 67 1.91 -1.12 -5.42
CA THR A 67 3.17 -0.93 -4.68
C THR A 67 4.18 -2.03 -4.93
N GLN A 68 3.77 -3.19 -5.47
CA GLN A 68 4.63 -4.38 -5.58
C GLN A 68 5.20 -4.85 -4.23
N LEU A 69 4.51 -4.54 -3.14
CA LEU A 69 4.84 -4.99 -1.79
C LEU A 69 3.85 -6.08 -1.37
N GLN A 70 4.21 -6.88 -0.36
CA GLN A 70 3.29 -7.87 0.23
C GLN A 70 2.11 -7.22 0.97
N SER A 71 2.24 -5.96 1.40
CA SER A 71 1.17 -5.23 2.09
C SER A 71 0.16 -4.68 1.07
N PRO A 72 -1.14 -4.97 1.20
CA PRO A 72 -2.14 -4.58 0.20
C PRO A 72 -2.46 -3.08 0.25
N THR A 73 -2.76 -2.52 -0.92
CA THR A 73 -3.32 -1.18 -1.06
C THR A 73 -4.83 -1.19 -0.83
N HIS A 74 -5.30 -0.30 0.05
CA HIS A 74 -6.71 -0.10 0.33
C HIS A 74 -7.29 1.00 -0.58
N TYR A 75 -8.54 0.82 -0.99
CA TYR A 75 -9.25 1.78 -1.82
C TYR A 75 -10.35 2.46 -1.01
N GLY A 76 -10.33 3.80 -0.98
CA GLY A 76 -11.18 4.61 -0.11
C GLY A 76 -10.42 5.27 1.04
N ARG A 77 -11.15 5.93 1.93
CA ARG A 77 -10.58 6.62 3.09
C ARG A 77 -10.32 5.64 4.23
N PRO A 78 -9.22 5.78 4.99
CA PRO A 78 -9.03 5.05 6.24
C PRO A 78 -10.18 5.33 7.21
N ASN A 79 -10.54 4.32 8.00
CA ASN A 79 -11.43 4.49 9.13
C ASN A 79 -10.57 4.65 10.39
N TRP A 80 -10.44 5.88 10.89
CA TRP A 80 -9.59 6.20 12.05
C TRP A 80 -10.24 5.94 13.40
N ASP A 81 -11.57 5.84 13.43
CA ASP A 81 -12.34 5.60 14.65
C ASP A 81 -12.37 4.11 15.02
N ARG A 82 -11.64 3.28 14.28
CA ARG A 82 -11.49 1.84 14.48
C ARG A 82 -10.06 1.48 14.84
#